data_AF-A0A645IVS6-F1
#
_entry.id   AF-A0A645IVS6-F1
#
_cell.length_a   1.000
_cell.length_b   1.000
_cell.length_c   1.000
_cell.angle_alpha   90.00
_cell.angle_beta   90.00
_cell.angle_gamma   90.00
#
_symmetry.space_group_name_H-M   'P 1'
#
loop_
_entity.id
_entity.type
_entity.pdbx_description
1 polymer ?
#
loop_
_entity_poly.entity_id
_entity_poly.type
_entity_poly.pdbx_seq_one_letter_code
_entity_poly.pdbx_strand_id
1 'polypeptide(L)'
;MVPVDLLGKVVDHERIDVIAAERGVPVLSDAAESLGASRSGRPSASFGVAAAVSFNGNKIMTTSGGGALLTDDGEVPFDPHKKEDS
;
A
#
# COMPACT_ATOMS: atom_id res chain seq x y z
N MET A 1 4.01 4.23 -9.87
CA MET A 1 3.66 2.83 -10.19
C MET A 1 2.80 2.30 -9.06
N VAL A 2 1.86 1.40 -9.37
CA VAL A 2 0.95 0.80 -8.39
C VAL A 2 1.02 -0.72 -8.49
N PRO A 3 2.04 -1.37 -7.88
CA PRO A 3 2.06 -2.81 -7.75
C PRO A 3 0.93 -3.31 -6.86
N VAL A 4 0.39 -4.49 -7.18
CA VAL A 4 -0.71 -5.12 -6.43
C VAL A 4 -0.25 -6.45 -5.87
N ASP A 5 -0.29 -6.58 -4.53
CA ASP A 5 -0.08 -7.84 -3.82
C ASP A 5 -1.33 -8.71 -3.89
N LEU A 6 -1.51 -9.34 -5.05
CA LEU A 6 -2.74 -10.04 -5.39
C LEU A 6 -2.88 -11.37 -4.62
N LEU A 7 -4.07 -11.63 -4.05
CA LEU A 7 -4.39 -12.88 -3.35
C LEU A 7 -3.38 -13.26 -2.25
N GLY A 8 -2.95 -12.26 -1.47
CA GLY A 8 -1.99 -12.45 -0.37
C GLY A 8 -0.55 -12.70 -0.80
N LYS A 9 -0.24 -12.61 -2.10
CA LYS A 9 1.12 -12.80 -2.62
C LYS A 9 1.80 -11.45 -2.78
N VAL A 10 2.80 -11.22 -1.94
CA VAL A 10 3.64 -10.02 -2.01
C VAL A 10 4.53 -10.09 -3.25
N VAL A 11 4.45 -9.07 -4.11
CA VAL A 11 5.27 -9.00 -5.32
C VAL A 11 6.74 -8.68 -5.01
N ASP A 12 7.61 -8.76 -6.01
CA ASP A 12 9.01 -8.36 -5.88
C ASP A 12 9.14 -6.83 -5.89
N HIS A 13 8.72 -6.20 -4.79
CA HIS A 13 8.76 -4.74 -4.63
C HIS A 13 10.19 -4.21 -4.75
N GLU A 14 11.20 -4.93 -4.27
CA GLU A 14 12.60 -4.51 -4.41
C GLU A 14 12.99 -4.34 -5.88
N ARG A 15 12.60 -5.27 -6.75
CA ARG A 15 12.83 -5.14 -8.19
C ARG A 15 12.03 -4.00 -8.82
N ILE A 16 10.79 -3.79 -8.36
CA ILE A 16 9.92 -2.73 -8.85
C ILE A 16 10.47 -1.35 -8.47
N ASP A 17 10.95 -1.20 -7.23
CA ASP A 17 11.52 0.03 -6.71
C ASP A 17 12.75 0.47 -7.51
N VAL A 18 13.64 -0.47 -7.90
CA VAL A 18 14.78 -0.15 -8.79
C VAL A 18 14.30 0.44 -10.11
N ILE A 19 13.34 -0.20 -10.78
CA ILE A 19 12.83 0.25 -12.08
C ILE A 19 12.10 1.60 -11.94
N ALA A 20 11.34 1.77 -10.86
CA ALA A 20 10.59 3.00 -10.60
C ALA A 20 11.54 4.17 -10.32
N ALA A 21 12.59 3.94 -9.54
CA ALA A 21 13.62 4.92 -9.21
C ALA A 21 14.39 5.41 -10.46
N GLU A 22 14.76 4.51 -11.38
CA GLU A 22 15.40 4.86 -12.66
C GLU A 22 14.56 5.83 -13.51
N ARG A 23 13.24 5.87 -13.27
CA ARG A 23 12.29 6.71 -14.00
C ARG A 23 11.77 7.89 -13.18
N GLY A 24 12.24 8.04 -11.94
CA GLY A 24 11.71 9.06 -11.01
C GLY A 24 10.22 8.90 -10.73
N VAL A 25 9.69 7.68 -10.78
CA VAL A 25 8.27 7.39 -10.56
C VAL A 25 8.09 6.86 -9.13
N PRO A 26 7.24 7.48 -8.28
CA PRO A 26 6.99 6.96 -6.94
C PRO A 26 6.18 5.66 -6.99
N VAL A 27 6.37 4.80 -5.98
CA VAL A 27 5.63 3.53 -5.84
C VAL A 27 4.60 3.67 -4.72
N LEU A 28 3.33 3.41 -5.04
CA LEU A 28 2.25 3.24 -4.06
C LEU A 28 1.85 1.76 -4.07
N SER A 29 2.11 1.04 -2.99
CA SER A 29 1.78 -0.39 -2.93
C SER A 29 0.30 -0.59 -2.69
N ASP A 30 -0.38 -1.38 -3.53
CA ASP A 30 -1.71 -1.90 -3.21
C ASP A 30 -1.57 -3.23 -2.46
N ALA A 31 -1.81 -3.17 -1.16
CA ALA A 31 -1.78 -4.31 -0.24
C ALA A 31 -3.20 -4.68 0.25
N ALA A 32 -4.24 -4.32 -0.52
CA ALA A 32 -5.64 -4.52 -0.15
C ALA A 32 -6.01 -6.00 0.10
N GLU A 33 -5.24 -6.95 -0.41
CA GLU A 33 -5.46 -8.40 -0.25
C GLU A 33 -4.34 -9.12 0.49
N SER A 34 -3.35 -8.39 1.01
CA SER A 34 -2.13 -8.99 1.53
C SER A 34 -1.80 -8.66 2.97
N LEU A 35 -2.63 -7.91 3.69
CA LEU A 35 -2.37 -7.61 5.10
C LEU A 35 -2.16 -8.90 5.92
N GLY A 36 -0.99 -9.02 6.55
CA GLY A 36 -0.55 -10.22 7.29
C GLY A 36 0.40 -11.15 6.51
N ALA A 37 0.56 -10.95 5.19
CA ALA A 37 1.58 -11.63 4.39
C ALA A 37 2.96 -11.00 4.57
N SER A 38 4.00 -11.71 4.11
CA SER A 38 5.37 -11.19 4.07
C SER A 38 6.15 -11.78 2.90
N ARG A 39 7.18 -11.05 2.46
CA ARG A 39 8.20 -11.52 1.53
C ARG A 39 9.57 -11.27 2.15
N SER A 40 10.43 -12.29 2.17
CA SER A 40 11.80 -12.15 2.69
C SER A 40 11.88 -11.56 4.10
N GLY A 41 10.90 -11.87 4.96
CA GLY A 41 10.81 -11.33 6.32
C GLY A 41 10.26 -9.90 6.43
N ARG A 42 10.00 -9.21 5.31
CA ARG A 42 9.39 -7.88 5.28
C ARG A 42 7.86 -8.00 5.13
N PRO A 43 7.06 -7.37 5.99
CA PRO A 43 5.59 -7.43 5.89
C PRO A 43 5.06 -6.80 4.60
N SER A 44 3.94 -7.30 4.11
CA SER A 44 3.12 -6.57 3.13
C SER A 44 2.74 -5.18 3.66
N ALA A 45 2.36 -4.29 2.74
CA ALA A 45 2.01 -2.91 3.05
C ALA A 45 3.15 -2.07 3.70
N SER A 46 4.40 -2.52 3.60
CA SER A 46 5.59 -1.79 4.06
C SER A 46 6.47 -1.29 2.91
N PHE A 47 5.98 -1.33 1.67
CA PHE A 47 6.74 -1.03 0.45
C PHE A 47 6.25 0.25 -0.24
N GLY A 48 7.11 0.85 -1.05
CA GLY A 48 6.84 2.13 -1.71
C GLY A 48 6.87 3.33 -0.76
N VAL A 49 6.45 4.49 -1.26
CA VAL A 49 6.30 5.72 -0.45
C VAL A 49 5.09 5.66 0.48
N ALA A 50 4.11 4.82 0.12
CA ALA A 50 2.95 4.51 0.92
C ALA A 50 2.34 3.17 0.47
N ALA A 51 1.47 2.60 1.29
CA ALA A 51 0.70 1.41 0.95
C ALA A 51 -0.76 1.54 1.36
N ALA A 52 -1.66 1.05 0.51
CA ALA A 52 -3.09 0.99 0.78
C ALA A 52 -3.49 -0.40 1.29
N VAL A 53 -4.28 -0.44 2.37
CA VAL A 53 -4.90 -1.67 2.89
C VAL A 53 -6.41 -1.53 2.92
N SER A 54 -7.13 -2.63 2.74
CA SER A 54 -8.59 -2.66 2.76
C SER A 54 -9.09 -3.47 3.95
N PHE A 55 -10.14 -2.96 4.57
CA PHE A 55 -10.87 -3.63 5.65
C PHE A 55 -12.33 -3.94 5.25
N ASN A 56 -12.58 -4.09 3.94
CA ASN A 56 -13.89 -4.52 3.43
C ASN A 56 -14.30 -5.90 3.98
N GLY A 57 -15.60 -6.22 3.96
CA GLY A 57 -16.15 -7.46 4.53
C GLY A 57 -15.57 -8.76 3.95
N ASN A 58 -14.96 -8.71 2.76
CA ASN A 58 -14.31 -9.86 2.13
C ASN A 58 -12.79 -9.93 2.34
N LYS A 59 -12.21 -9.08 3.19
CA LYS A 59 -10.77 -9.06 3.50
C LYS A 59 -10.44 -9.87 4.75
N ILE A 60 -9.18 -10.33 4.85
CA ILE A 60 -8.70 -11.19 5.95
C ILE A 60 -8.84 -10.54 7.32
N MET A 61 -8.64 -9.23 7.39
CA MET A 61 -8.95 -8.37 8.54
C MET A 61 -10.01 -7.37 8.08
N THR A 62 -11.09 -7.21 8.84
CA THR A 62 -12.24 -6.43 8.41
C THR A 62 -12.82 -5.55 9.52
N THR A 63 -13.38 -4.42 9.10
CA THR A 63 -14.19 -3.49 9.90
C THR A 63 -15.59 -3.36 9.28
N SER A 64 -16.04 -4.38 8.55
CA SER A 64 -17.18 -4.38 7.60
C SER A 64 -16.96 -3.52 6.35
N GLY A 65 -16.29 -2.37 6.50
CA GLY A 65 -15.87 -1.48 5.43
C GLY A 65 -14.80 -0.52 5.92
N GLY A 66 -13.96 -0.02 4.99
CA GLY A 66 -12.89 0.92 5.30
C GLY A 66 -11.54 0.52 4.70
N GLY A 67 -10.53 1.29 5.04
CA GLY A 67 -9.15 1.07 4.63
C GLY A 67 -8.21 2.00 5.40
N ALA A 68 -6.91 1.81 5.21
CA ALA A 68 -5.90 2.70 5.72
C ALA A 68 -4.82 2.93 4.67
N LEU A 69 -4.17 4.08 4.78
CA LEU A 69 -2.93 4.40 4.09
C LEU A 69 -1.81 4.32 5.13
N LEU A 70 -0.78 3.53 4.83
CA LEU A 70 0.39 3.34 5.67
C LEU A 70 1.58 4.02 5.01
N THR A 71 2.40 4.72 5.78
CA THR A 71 3.65 5.33 5.32
C THR A 71 4.55 5.62 6.51
N ASP A 72 5.86 5.66 6.24
CA ASP A 72 6.88 6.08 7.20
C ASP A 72 7.07 7.61 7.19
N ASP A 73 6.47 8.31 6.23
CA ASP A 73 6.54 9.76 6.14
C ASP A 73 5.53 10.42 7.10
N GLY A 74 6.02 11.22 8.04
CA GLY A 74 5.18 11.96 8.97
C GLY A 74 4.40 13.10 8.31
N GLU A 75 4.84 13.55 7.13
CA GLU A 75 4.16 14.56 6.31
C GLU A 75 3.54 13.89 5.07
N VAL A 76 2.53 13.05 5.30
CA VAL A 76 1.76 12.49 4.19
C VAL A 76 1.02 13.63 3.49
N PRO A 77 1.16 13.82 2.17
CA PRO A 77 0.44 14.88 1.43
C PRO A 77 -1.07 14.61 1.29
N PHE A 78 -1.59 13.65 2.05
CA PHE A 78 -2.99 13.24 2.09
C PHE A 78 -3.60 13.67 3.43
N ASP A 79 -4.45 14.69 3.39
CA ASP A 79 -5.29 15.11 4.51
C ASP A 79 -6.71 14.52 4.32
N PRO A 80 -7.09 13.46 5.08
CA PRO A 80 -8.41 12.85 4.98
C PRO A 80 -9.56 13.76 5.44
N HIS A 81 -9.25 14.92 6.04
CA HIS A 81 -10.20 15.92 6.49
C HIS A 81 -10.25 17.15 5.56
N LYS A 82 -9.42 17.19 4.51
CA LYS A 82 -9.49 18.23 3.48
C LYS A 82 -10.79 18.02 2.69
N LYS A 83 -11.80 18.83 3.00
CA LYS A 83 -13.02 18.88 2.18
C LYS A 83 -12.62 19.30 0.78
N GLU A 84 -13.07 18.56 -0.23
CA GLU A 84 -13.05 19.06 -1.61
C GLU A 84 -13.86 20.37 -1.62
N ASP A 85 -13.18 21.47 -1.90
CA ASP A 85 -13.82 22.76 -2.10
C ASP A 85 -14.72 22.62 -3.34
N SER A 86 -16.04 22.71 -3.11
CA SER A 86 -17.08 22.72 -4.15
C SER A 86 -17.25 24.10 -4.76
#